data_AF-A9NSD2-F1
#
_entry.id   AF-A9NSD2-F1
#
_cell.length_a   1.000
_cell.length_b   1.000
_cell.length_c   1.000
_cell.angle_alpha   90.00
_cell.angle_beta   90.00
_cell.angle_gamma   90.00
#
_symmetry.space_group_name_H-M   'P 1'
#
loop_
_entity.id
_entity.type
_entity.pdbx_description
1 polymer ?
#
loop_
_entity_poly.entity_id
_entity_poly.type
_entity_poly.pdbx_seq_one_letter_code
_entity_poly.pdbx_strand_id
1 'polypeptide(L)'
;MLRCAVTRSRRERGFFSWGFAFLWYGVMCLGGLFHHCIGPSPFFYKMDIIGTGCFSISIIPGSILVNDTSKAARILLLAIYGGVIFSAVFGSQAVLEVLYLVPMVLAAVAGVWFLWRVNTEASVRQTSEATRKRIRKWSAVVAVGALMAGGGILGDKWMCLLFGANFSMLFWAFLGCNVALFAFFPIVLLHAAQQGKNPNLKQS
;
A
#
# COMPACT_ATOMS: atom_id res chain seq x y z
N MET A 1 8.20 -9.51 -32.84
CA MET A 1 8.60 -8.40 -31.93
C MET A 1 7.42 -7.80 -31.15
N LEU A 2 6.26 -7.53 -31.76
CA LEU A 2 5.06 -6.99 -31.07
C LEU A 2 4.58 -7.78 -29.84
N ARG A 3 4.61 -9.13 -29.88
CA ARG A 3 4.20 -9.95 -28.71
C ARG A 3 5.09 -9.74 -27.48
N CYS A 4 6.40 -9.55 -27.64
CA CYS A 4 7.33 -9.27 -26.54
C CYS A 4 7.10 -7.88 -25.93
N ALA A 5 6.81 -6.88 -26.76
CA ALA A 5 6.55 -5.51 -26.31
C ALA A 5 5.25 -5.40 -25.48
N VAL A 6 4.19 -6.11 -25.89
CA VAL A 6 2.90 -6.14 -25.16
C VAL A 6 3.01 -6.88 -23.82
N THR A 7 3.79 -7.96 -23.76
CA THR A 7 4.07 -8.64 -22.47
C THR A 7 4.92 -7.79 -21.53
N ARG A 8 5.83 -6.97 -22.06
CA ARG A 8 6.66 -6.06 -21.26
C ARG A 8 5.83 -4.89 -20.72
N SER A 9 4.99 -4.25 -21.53
CA SER A 9 4.16 -3.13 -21.06
C SER A 9 3.10 -3.54 -20.04
N ARG A 10 2.54 -4.76 -20.13
CA ARG A 10 1.63 -5.31 -19.09
C ARG A 10 2.36 -5.63 -17.78
N ARG A 11 3.62 -6.07 -17.86
CA ARG A 11 4.45 -6.34 -16.67
C ARG A 11 4.84 -5.06 -15.94
N GLU A 12 4.90 -3.93 -16.64
CA GLU A 12 5.28 -2.62 -16.08
C GLU A 12 4.11 -1.82 -15.48
N ARG A 13 2.86 -2.30 -15.61
CA ARG A 13 1.68 -1.62 -15.03
C ARG A 13 1.71 -1.65 -13.50
N GLY A 14 1.43 -0.52 -12.89
CA GLY A 14 1.39 -0.37 -11.43
C GLY A 14 2.77 -0.31 -10.78
N PHE A 15 3.87 -0.51 -11.52
CA PHE A 15 5.23 -0.50 -10.95
C PHE A 15 5.66 0.87 -10.48
N PHE A 16 5.28 1.93 -11.21
CA PHE A 16 5.59 3.30 -10.81
C PHE A 16 4.84 3.64 -9.52
N SER A 17 3.56 3.30 -9.46
CA SER A 17 2.70 3.48 -8.29
C SER A 17 3.23 2.68 -7.09
N TRP A 18 3.64 1.42 -7.28
CA TRP A 18 4.26 0.60 -6.24
C TRP A 18 5.60 1.17 -5.73
N GLY A 19 6.45 1.65 -6.63
CA GLY A 19 7.71 2.29 -6.25
C GLY A 19 7.49 3.50 -5.36
N PHE A 20 6.53 4.36 -5.72
CA PHE A 20 6.13 5.49 -4.88
C PHE A 20 5.42 5.06 -3.59
N ALA A 21 4.66 3.97 -3.59
CA ALA A 21 4.09 3.42 -2.37
C ALA A 21 5.20 3.06 -1.37
N PHE A 22 6.23 2.34 -1.78
CA PHE A 22 7.37 2.02 -0.89
C PHE A 22 8.11 3.26 -0.41
N LEU A 23 8.32 4.25 -1.29
CA LEU A 23 8.95 5.52 -0.91
C LEU A 23 8.14 6.24 0.17
N TRP A 24 6.85 6.45 -0.07
CA TRP A 24 5.97 7.18 0.84
C TRP A 24 5.69 6.40 2.13
N TYR A 25 5.68 5.08 2.07
CA TYR A 25 5.66 4.22 3.24
C TYR A 25 6.90 4.41 4.13
N GLY A 26 8.09 4.54 3.53
CA GLY A 26 9.31 4.88 4.27
C GLY A 26 9.22 6.26 4.94
N VAL A 27 8.70 7.26 4.22
CA VAL A 27 8.46 8.62 4.75
C VAL A 27 7.47 8.58 5.92
N MET A 28 6.36 7.86 5.78
CA MET A 28 5.38 7.63 6.83
C MET A 28 6.02 7.00 8.06
N CYS A 29 6.77 5.90 7.89
CA CYS A 29 7.39 5.20 9.01
C CYS A 29 8.41 6.07 9.75
N LEU A 30 9.23 6.84 9.04
CA LEU A 30 10.17 7.78 9.66
C LEU A 30 9.41 8.90 10.37
N GLY A 31 8.41 9.51 9.74
CA GLY A 31 7.58 10.55 10.34
C GLY A 31 6.91 10.09 11.62
N GLY A 32 6.21 8.94 11.58
CA GLY A 32 5.55 8.35 12.74
C GLY A 32 6.53 7.95 13.85
N LEU A 33 7.67 7.34 13.51
CA LEU A 33 8.70 6.98 14.49
C LEU A 33 9.23 8.21 15.23
N PHE A 34 9.62 9.26 14.51
CA PHE A 34 10.17 10.45 15.14
C PHE A 34 9.10 11.21 15.92
N HIS A 35 7.89 11.36 15.37
CA HIS A 35 6.79 12.08 16.01
C HIS A 35 6.31 11.40 17.29
N HIS A 36 6.13 10.08 17.27
CA HIS A 36 5.55 9.35 18.40
C HIS A 36 6.57 8.78 19.38
N CYS A 37 7.79 8.43 18.95
CA CYS A 37 8.75 7.70 19.81
C CYS A 37 9.97 8.51 20.26
N ILE A 38 10.42 9.51 19.49
CA ILE A 38 11.69 10.22 19.78
C ILE A 38 11.42 11.64 20.30
N GLY A 39 10.45 12.35 19.71
CA GLY A 39 10.07 13.68 20.17
C GLY A 39 8.95 14.29 19.33
N PRO A 40 7.84 14.74 19.95
CA PRO A 40 6.72 15.30 19.22
C PRO A 40 7.14 16.62 18.56
N SER A 41 7.35 16.57 17.25
CA SER A 41 7.57 17.75 16.42
C SER A 41 6.43 17.91 15.41
N PRO A 42 5.91 19.13 15.20
CA PRO A 42 4.96 19.42 14.13
C PRO A 42 5.49 19.04 12.74
N PHE A 43 6.82 19.07 12.56
CA PHE A 43 7.46 18.66 11.31
C PHE A 43 7.28 17.15 11.05
N PHE A 44 7.59 16.31 12.04
CA PHE A 44 7.47 14.85 11.90
C PHE A 44 6.01 14.39 11.82
N TYR A 45 5.09 15.11 12.49
CA TYR A 45 3.65 14.89 12.32
C TYR A 45 3.20 15.12 10.88
N LYS A 46 3.60 16.24 10.27
CA LYS A 46 3.29 16.53 8.86
C LYS A 46 3.94 15.52 7.91
N MET A 47 5.16 15.08 8.20
CA MET A 47 5.85 14.03 7.44
C MET A 47 5.06 12.71 7.47
N ASP A 48 4.53 12.32 8.64
CA ASP A 48 3.69 11.14 8.79
C ASP A 48 2.38 11.25 7.97
N ILE A 49 1.68 12.39 8.06
CA ILE A 49 0.45 12.64 7.29
C ILE A 49 0.70 12.61 5.78
N ILE A 50 1.73 13.30 5.31
CA ILE A 50 2.10 13.32 3.89
C ILE A 50 2.45 11.91 3.42
N GLY A 51 3.29 11.21 4.19
CA GLY A 51 3.66 9.82 3.92
C GLY A 51 2.42 8.93 3.81
N THR A 52 1.53 8.99 4.79
CA THR A 52 0.28 8.21 4.85
C THR A 52 -0.63 8.48 3.65
N GLY A 53 -0.90 9.75 3.35
CA GLY A 53 -1.78 10.15 2.25
C GLY A 53 -1.21 9.73 0.89
N CYS A 54 0.05 10.06 0.62
CA CYS A 54 0.70 9.72 -0.64
C CYS A 54 0.91 8.20 -0.80
N PHE A 55 1.25 7.47 0.28
CA PHE A 55 1.34 6.01 0.28
C PHE A 55 0.01 5.39 -0.14
N SER A 56 -1.08 5.82 0.47
CA SER A 56 -2.42 5.30 0.19
C SER A 56 -2.86 5.55 -1.24
N ILE A 57 -2.58 6.75 -1.77
CA ILE A 57 -2.86 7.09 -3.18
C ILE A 57 -1.99 6.28 -4.15
N SER A 58 -0.79 5.87 -3.73
CA SER A 58 0.14 5.09 -4.55
C SER A 58 -0.20 3.60 -4.54
N ILE A 59 -0.58 3.05 -3.38
CA ILE A 59 -0.82 1.62 -3.22
C ILE A 59 -2.12 1.18 -3.92
N ILE A 60 -3.14 2.02 -4.00
CA ILE A 60 -4.41 1.72 -4.70
C ILE A 60 -4.17 1.40 -6.20
N PRO A 61 -3.64 2.32 -7.03
CA PRO A 61 -3.37 2.07 -8.44
C PRO A 61 -2.32 0.97 -8.65
N GLY A 62 -1.34 0.85 -7.74
CA GLY A 62 -0.37 -0.26 -7.75
C GLY A 62 -1.02 -1.62 -7.53
N SER A 63 -2.00 -1.72 -6.63
CA SER A 63 -2.69 -2.97 -6.29
C SER A 63 -3.62 -3.41 -7.41
N ILE A 64 -4.36 -2.49 -8.03
CA ILE A 64 -5.29 -2.80 -9.12
C ILE A 64 -4.65 -2.78 -10.51
N LEU A 65 -3.32 -2.61 -10.58
CA LEU A 65 -2.50 -2.62 -11.81
C LEU A 65 -2.94 -1.57 -12.85
N VAL A 66 -3.21 -0.34 -12.39
CA VAL A 66 -3.51 0.79 -13.29
C VAL A 66 -2.34 1.01 -14.26
N ASN A 67 -2.66 1.38 -15.50
CA ASN A 67 -1.65 1.70 -16.49
C ASN A 67 -0.97 3.05 -16.19
N ASP A 68 0.07 3.03 -15.37
CA ASP A 68 0.92 4.17 -14.96
C ASP A 68 2.21 4.29 -15.80
N THR A 69 2.25 3.64 -16.97
CA THR A 69 3.38 3.70 -17.89
C THR A 69 3.40 4.99 -18.73
N SER A 70 2.25 5.64 -18.90
CA SER A 70 2.13 6.86 -19.70
C SER A 70 2.64 8.08 -18.93
N LYS A 71 3.26 9.03 -19.65
CA LYS A 71 3.70 10.31 -19.06
C LYS A 71 2.52 11.06 -18.42
N ALA A 72 1.36 11.07 -19.07
CA ALA A 72 0.17 11.73 -18.55
C ALA A 72 -0.31 11.16 -17.21
N ALA A 73 -0.34 9.82 -17.06
CA ALA A 73 -0.72 9.19 -15.80
C ALA A 73 0.27 9.50 -14.67
N ARG A 74 1.58 9.52 -14.98
CA ARG A 74 2.62 9.87 -14.01
C ARG A 74 2.52 11.34 -13.58
N ILE A 75 2.30 12.25 -14.53
CA ILE A 75 2.12 13.69 -14.23
C ILE A 75 0.87 13.88 -13.36
N LEU A 76 -0.24 13.21 -13.68
CA LEU A 76 -1.45 13.26 -12.87
C LEU A 76 -1.19 12.77 -11.44
N LEU A 77 -0.48 11.65 -11.28
CA LEU A 77 -0.16 11.11 -9.97
C LEU A 77 0.74 12.04 -9.15
N LEU A 78 1.76 12.65 -9.79
CA LEU A 78 2.60 13.67 -9.17
C LEU A 78 1.82 14.92 -8.79
N ALA A 79 0.86 15.35 -9.61
CA ALA A 79 -0.02 16.48 -9.30
C ALA A 79 -0.90 16.18 -8.07
N ILE A 80 -1.41 14.95 -7.96
CA ILE A 80 -2.16 14.50 -6.78
C ILE A 80 -1.26 14.52 -5.53
N TYR A 81 -0.01 14.04 -5.61
CA TYR A 81 0.94 14.15 -4.49
C TYR A 81 1.19 15.61 -4.11
N GLY A 82 1.36 16.49 -5.09
CA GLY A 82 1.49 17.93 -4.86
C GLY A 82 0.29 18.51 -4.10
N GLY A 83 -0.92 18.08 -4.46
CA GLY A 83 -2.15 18.43 -3.75
C GLY A 83 -2.15 17.96 -2.29
N VAL A 84 -1.80 16.69 -2.03
CA VAL A 84 -1.69 16.16 -0.66
C VAL A 84 -0.65 16.94 0.16
N ILE A 85 0.53 17.18 -0.40
CA ILE A 85 1.60 17.93 0.27
C ILE A 85 1.12 19.36 0.57
N PHE A 86 0.52 20.04 -0.40
CA PHE A 86 -0.01 21.39 -0.22
C PHE A 86 -1.07 21.42 0.88
N SER A 87 -2.04 20.50 0.85
CA SER A 87 -3.07 20.38 1.88
C SER A 87 -2.51 20.01 3.25
N ALA A 88 -1.43 19.22 3.34
CA ALA A 88 -0.81 18.88 4.61
C ALA A 88 0.04 20.03 5.20
N VAL A 89 0.62 20.88 4.34
CA VAL A 89 1.43 22.02 4.77
C VAL A 89 0.56 23.18 5.24
N PHE A 90 -0.48 23.52 4.45
CA PHE A 90 -1.32 24.71 4.64
C PHE A 90 -2.72 24.41 5.18
N GLY A 91 -3.13 23.14 5.25
CA GLY A 91 -4.46 22.76 5.73
C GLY A 91 -4.64 22.97 7.22
N SER A 92 -5.90 23.10 7.63
CA SER A 92 -6.30 23.09 9.03
C SER A 92 -6.18 21.69 9.63
N GLN A 93 -6.25 21.59 10.96
CA GLN A 93 -6.18 20.31 11.67
C GLN A 93 -7.22 19.28 11.16
N ALA A 94 -8.44 19.75 10.81
CA ALA A 94 -9.47 18.89 10.22
C ALA A 94 -9.05 18.32 8.86
N VAL A 95 -8.34 19.10 8.02
CA VAL A 95 -7.82 18.61 6.73
C VAL A 95 -6.74 17.55 6.96
N LEU A 96 -5.87 17.75 7.97
CA LEU A 96 -4.83 16.79 8.33
C LEU A 96 -5.43 15.45 8.78
N GLU A 97 -6.46 15.48 9.62
CA GLU A 97 -7.18 14.28 10.06
C GLU A 97 -7.83 13.54 8.88
N VAL A 98 -8.43 14.27 7.94
CA VAL A 98 -9.01 13.68 6.72
C VAL A 98 -7.93 13.05 5.84
N LEU A 99 -6.80 13.72 5.63
CA LEU A 99 -5.66 13.19 4.87
C LEU A 99 -5.02 11.97 5.51
N TYR A 100 -5.13 11.85 6.83
CA TYR A 100 -4.67 10.68 7.57
C TYR A 100 -5.64 9.51 7.42
N LEU A 101 -6.94 9.73 7.65
CA LEU A 101 -7.94 8.65 7.76
C LEU A 101 -8.48 8.16 6.42
N VAL A 102 -8.94 9.07 5.55
CA VAL A 102 -9.69 8.69 4.34
C VAL A 102 -8.83 7.86 3.38
N PRO A 103 -7.58 8.24 3.07
CA PRO A 103 -6.74 7.45 2.17
C PRO A 103 -6.44 6.06 2.74
N MET A 104 -6.22 5.94 4.06
CA MET A 104 -6.01 4.63 4.70
C MET A 104 -7.23 3.71 4.53
N VAL A 105 -8.44 4.23 4.75
CA VAL A 105 -9.68 3.46 4.56
C VAL A 105 -9.82 3.03 3.09
N LEU A 106 -9.57 3.93 2.14
CA LEU A 106 -9.63 3.60 0.71
C LEU A 106 -8.60 2.53 0.33
N ALA A 107 -7.37 2.62 0.84
CA ALA A 107 -6.33 1.63 0.61
C ALA A 107 -6.70 0.26 1.18
N ALA A 108 -7.28 0.21 2.38
CA ALA A 108 -7.76 -1.02 2.99
C ALA A 108 -8.89 -1.67 2.17
N VAL A 109 -9.89 -0.88 1.76
CA VAL A 109 -11.00 -1.33 0.90
C VAL A 109 -10.47 -1.85 -0.44
N ALA A 110 -9.56 -1.12 -1.09
CA ALA A 110 -8.95 -1.53 -2.35
C ALA A 110 -8.13 -2.83 -2.20
N GLY A 111 -7.40 -2.99 -1.09
CA GLY A 111 -6.65 -4.20 -0.78
C GLY A 111 -7.54 -5.42 -0.58
N VAL A 112 -8.63 -5.27 0.19
CA VAL A 112 -9.63 -6.34 0.40
C VAL A 112 -10.30 -6.70 -0.92
N TRP A 113 -10.71 -5.70 -1.71
CA TRP A 113 -11.31 -5.91 -3.02
C TRP A 113 -10.35 -6.66 -3.96
N PHE A 114 -9.07 -6.28 -3.98
CA PHE A 114 -8.05 -6.94 -4.79
C PHE A 114 -7.87 -8.41 -4.37
N LEU A 115 -7.72 -8.69 -3.08
CA LEU A 115 -7.59 -10.07 -2.58
C LEU A 115 -8.83 -10.91 -2.88
N TRP A 116 -10.02 -10.34 -2.74
CA TRP A 116 -11.27 -10.98 -3.11
C TRP A 116 -11.29 -11.33 -4.61
N ARG A 117 -10.93 -10.36 -5.46
CA ARG A 117 -10.86 -10.51 -6.92
C ARG A 117 -9.87 -11.60 -7.35
N VAL A 118 -8.68 -11.64 -6.74
CA VAL A 118 -7.67 -12.68 -7.03
C VAL A 118 -8.21 -14.08 -6.73
N ASN A 119 -9.06 -14.24 -5.70
CA ASN A 119 -9.64 -15.53 -5.33
C ASN A 119 -10.86 -15.93 -6.18
N THR A 120 -11.57 -14.97 -6.75
CA THR A 120 -12.79 -15.22 -7.53
C THR A 120 -12.53 -15.33 -9.04
N GLU A 121 -11.51 -14.67 -9.59
CA GLU A 121 -11.25 -14.67 -11.03
C GLU A 121 -10.95 -16.07 -11.61
N ALA A 122 -11.67 -16.41 -12.69
CA ALA A 122 -11.51 -17.66 -13.43
C ALA A 122 -10.09 -17.84 -14.00
N SER A 123 -9.41 -16.74 -14.36
CA SER A 123 -8.02 -16.72 -14.83
C SER A 123 -7.05 -17.27 -13.77
N VAL A 124 -7.23 -16.88 -12.51
CA VAL A 124 -6.47 -17.39 -11.35
C VAL A 124 -6.94 -18.80 -11.01
N ARG A 125 -8.22 -19.13 -11.24
CA ARG A 125 -8.70 -20.49 -11.03
C ARG A 125 -8.14 -21.52 -12.03
N GLN A 126 -7.80 -21.10 -13.23
CA GLN A 126 -7.14 -21.95 -14.22
C GLN A 126 -5.62 -22.02 -14.05
N THR A 127 -5.05 -21.36 -13.03
CA THR A 127 -3.61 -21.44 -12.76
C THR A 127 -3.20 -22.77 -12.14
N SER A 128 -1.93 -23.13 -12.34
CA SER A 128 -1.35 -24.32 -11.73
C SER A 128 -1.54 -24.33 -10.22
N GLU A 129 -1.73 -25.52 -9.66
CA GLU A 129 -1.91 -25.72 -8.22
C GLU A 129 -0.76 -25.11 -7.40
N ALA A 130 0.47 -25.16 -7.93
CA ALA A 130 1.65 -24.52 -7.34
C ALA A 130 1.51 -22.99 -7.22
N THR A 131 0.90 -22.32 -8.19
CA THR A 131 0.68 -20.86 -8.17
C THR A 131 -0.38 -20.48 -7.13
N ARG A 132 -1.48 -21.21 -7.09
CA ARG A 132 -2.54 -21.03 -6.08
C ARG A 132 -2.02 -21.24 -4.66
N LYS A 133 -1.21 -22.28 -4.44
CA LYS A 133 -0.57 -22.55 -3.14
C LYS A 133 0.34 -21.40 -2.72
N ARG A 134 1.10 -20.81 -3.66
CA ARG A 134 1.94 -19.63 -3.39
C ARG A 134 1.11 -18.40 -3.02
N ILE A 135 0.06 -18.09 -3.76
CA ILE A 135 -0.85 -16.96 -3.45
C ILE A 135 -1.42 -17.14 -2.04
N ARG A 136 -1.98 -18.32 -1.74
CA ARG A 136 -2.55 -18.62 -0.41
C ARG A 136 -1.52 -18.47 0.71
N LYS A 137 -0.28 -18.94 0.51
CA LYS A 137 0.81 -18.78 1.48
C LYS A 137 1.09 -17.30 1.74
N TRP A 138 1.27 -16.50 0.70
CA TRP A 138 1.54 -15.07 0.84
C TRP A 138 0.35 -14.32 1.45
N SER A 139 -0.89 -14.65 1.09
CA SER A 139 -2.09 -14.08 1.72
C SER A 139 -2.17 -14.36 3.22
N ALA A 140 -1.76 -15.56 3.66
CA ALA A 140 -1.68 -15.87 5.09
C ALA A 140 -0.62 -15.01 5.80
N VAL A 141 0.54 -14.78 5.17
CA VAL A 141 1.56 -13.88 5.72
C VAL A 141 1.07 -12.43 5.79
N VAL A 142 0.33 -11.97 4.78
CA VAL A 142 -0.34 -10.64 4.80
C VAL A 142 -1.30 -10.54 5.99
N ALA A 143 -2.14 -11.55 6.20
CA ALA A 143 -3.07 -11.57 7.32
C ALA A 143 -2.36 -11.55 8.69
N VAL A 144 -1.29 -12.33 8.85
CA VAL A 144 -0.47 -12.33 10.07
C VAL A 144 0.19 -10.97 10.30
N GLY A 145 0.76 -10.37 9.26
CA GLY A 145 1.35 -9.02 9.33
C GLY A 145 0.31 -7.97 9.75
N ALA A 146 -0.89 -8.01 9.16
CA ALA A 146 -1.99 -7.10 9.50
C ALA A 146 -2.48 -7.30 10.94
N LEU A 147 -2.60 -8.54 11.42
CA LEU A 147 -2.95 -8.82 12.81
C LEU A 147 -1.87 -8.34 13.79
N MET A 148 -0.60 -8.53 13.46
CA MET A 148 0.52 -8.02 14.25
C MET A 148 0.52 -6.49 14.29
N ALA A 149 0.20 -5.84 13.16
CA ALA A 149 0.11 -4.40 13.08
C ALA A 149 -1.04 -3.86 13.94
N GLY A 150 -2.25 -4.41 13.79
CA GLY A 150 -3.42 -4.03 14.56
C GLY A 150 -3.27 -4.34 16.06
N GLY A 151 -2.68 -5.48 16.40
CA GLY A 151 -2.32 -5.83 17.78
C GLY A 151 -1.30 -4.87 18.39
N GLY A 152 -0.33 -4.41 17.60
CA GLY A 152 0.62 -3.37 18.00
C GLY A 152 -0.08 -2.04 18.32
N ILE A 153 -0.99 -1.58 17.47
CA ILE A 153 -1.74 -0.33 17.69
C ILE A 153 -2.68 -0.43 18.91
N LEU A 154 -3.44 -1.52 19.02
CA LEU A 154 -4.34 -1.75 20.16
C LEU A 154 -3.53 -1.88 21.47
N GLY A 155 -2.44 -2.63 21.43
CA GLY A 155 -1.52 -2.77 22.55
C GLY A 155 -0.90 -1.44 22.94
N ASP A 156 -0.49 -0.61 21.99
CA ASP A 156 0.07 0.72 22.23
C ASP A 156 -0.95 1.61 22.97
N LYS A 157 -2.20 1.64 22.51
CA LYS A 157 -3.28 2.38 23.18
C LYS A 157 -3.48 1.93 24.63
N TRP A 158 -3.52 0.61 24.87
CA TRP A 158 -3.70 0.08 26.23
C TRP A 158 -2.48 0.33 27.12
N MET A 159 -1.26 0.16 26.60
CA MET A 159 -0.02 0.35 27.35
C MET A 159 0.22 1.83 27.64
N CYS A 160 -0.09 2.74 26.72
CA CYS A 160 -0.05 4.19 26.95
C CYS A 160 -1.01 4.63 28.07
N LEU A 161 -2.20 4.00 28.16
CA LEU A 161 -3.15 4.27 29.24
C LEU A 161 -2.68 3.76 30.60
N LEU A 162 -1.94 2.64 30.65
CA LEU A 162 -1.52 1.98 31.88
C LEU A 162 -0.15 2.45 32.40
N PHE A 163 0.78 2.75 31.50
CA PHE A 163 2.20 3.02 31.81
C PHE A 163 2.64 4.42 31.37
N GLY A 164 1.73 5.23 30.80
CA GLY A 164 2.01 6.56 30.28
C GLY A 164 2.64 6.53 28.87
N ALA A 165 2.83 7.72 28.31
CA ALA A 165 3.26 7.92 26.91
C ALA A 165 4.68 7.43 26.58
N ASN A 166 5.45 6.93 27.56
CA ASN A 166 6.81 6.45 27.37
C ASN A 166 6.86 4.97 26.91
N PHE A 167 5.74 4.25 26.96
CA PHE A 167 5.67 2.85 26.57
C PHE A 167 5.04 2.74 25.19
N SER A 168 5.82 2.34 24.18
CA SER A 168 5.30 2.20 22.82
C SER A 168 5.41 0.78 22.27
N MET A 169 4.29 0.28 21.77
CA MET A 169 4.17 -0.93 20.96
C MET A 169 4.16 -0.61 19.45
N LEU A 170 4.41 0.64 19.06
CA LEU A 170 4.48 1.07 17.65
C LEU A 170 5.52 0.29 16.85
N PHE A 171 6.58 -0.23 17.50
CA PHE A 171 7.51 -1.16 16.85
C PHE A 171 6.80 -2.37 16.23
N TRP A 172 5.86 -2.99 16.95
CA TRP A 172 5.08 -4.12 16.45
C TRP A 172 4.10 -3.70 15.35
N ALA A 173 3.56 -2.48 15.44
CA ALA A 173 2.76 -1.88 14.39
C ALA A 173 3.57 -1.78 13.07
N PHE A 174 4.75 -1.17 13.12
CA PHE A 174 5.64 -1.03 11.97
C PHE A 174 6.13 -2.38 11.43
N LEU A 175 6.50 -3.31 12.31
CA LEU A 175 6.92 -4.65 11.89
C LEU A 175 5.78 -5.38 11.15
N GLY A 176 4.55 -5.29 11.67
CA GLY A 176 3.37 -5.89 11.05
C GLY A 176 3.07 -5.32 9.67
N CYS A 177 3.11 -3.98 9.55
CA CYS A 177 2.93 -3.29 8.28
C CYS A 177 4.00 -3.67 7.26
N ASN A 178 5.26 -3.77 7.67
CA ASN A 178 6.36 -4.22 6.80
C ASN A 178 6.12 -5.64 6.28
N VAL A 179 5.82 -6.57 7.18
CA VAL A 179 5.54 -7.98 6.81
C VAL A 179 4.37 -8.06 5.85
N ALA A 180 3.28 -7.33 6.11
CA ALA A 180 2.11 -7.31 5.25
C ALA A 180 2.43 -6.73 3.85
N LEU A 181 3.13 -5.59 3.79
CA LEU A 181 3.46 -4.92 2.54
C LEU A 181 4.39 -5.76 1.66
N PHE A 182 5.46 -6.31 2.24
CA PHE A 182 6.40 -7.17 1.53
C PHE A 182 5.78 -8.50 1.09
N ALA A 183 4.83 -9.05 1.85
CA ALA A 183 4.10 -10.26 1.47
C ALA A 183 3.04 -10.00 0.39
N PHE A 184 2.49 -8.79 0.33
CA PHE A 184 1.48 -8.40 -0.64
C PHE A 184 2.07 -8.19 -2.04
N PHE A 185 3.28 -7.65 -2.14
CA PHE A 185 3.95 -7.39 -3.42
C PHE A 185 4.13 -8.64 -4.32
N PRO A 186 4.60 -9.81 -3.83
CA PRO A 186 4.61 -11.07 -4.59
C PRO A 186 3.25 -11.49 -5.13
N ILE A 187 2.15 -11.24 -4.40
CA ILE A 187 0.79 -11.58 -4.84
C ILE A 187 0.43 -10.75 -6.08
N VAL A 188 0.72 -9.44 -6.05
CA VAL A 188 0.51 -8.54 -7.18
C VAL A 188 1.35 -8.95 -8.39
N LEU A 189 2.63 -9.26 -8.19
CA LEU A 189 3.50 -9.72 -9.28
C LEU A 189 3.02 -11.03 -9.92
N LEU A 190 2.59 -11.99 -9.11
CA LEU A 190 2.02 -13.25 -9.60
C LEU A 190 0.73 -12.99 -10.38
N HIS A 191 -0.16 -12.13 -9.87
CA HIS A 191 -1.40 -11.78 -10.57
C HIS A 191 -1.13 -11.09 -11.92
N ALA A 192 -0.23 -10.11 -11.97
CA ALA A 192 0.16 -9.41 -13.20
C ALA A 192 0.74 -10.38 -14.25
N ALA A 193 1.57 -11.34 -13.83
CA ALA A 193 2.15 -12.34 -14.71
C ALA A 193 1.09 -13.27 -15.34
N GLN A 194 -0.02 -13.54 -14.64
CA GLN A 194 -1.12 -14.37 -15.15
C GLN A 194 -2.00 -13.60 -16.14
N GLN A 195 -2.27 -12.31 -15.89
CA GLN A 195 -2.97 -11.45 -16.86
C GLN A 195 -2.20 -11.29 -18.18
N GLY A 196 -0.86 -11.38 -18.14
CA GLY A 196 -0.01 -11.40 -19.34
C GLY A 196 -0.12 -12.69 -20.18
N LYS A 197 -0.57 -13.80 -19.58
CA LYS A 197 -0.65 -15.12 -20.23
C LYS A 197 -2.03 -15.48 -20.77
N ASN A 198 -3.10 -14.77 -20.38
CA ASN A 198 -4.46 -15.06 -20.83
C ASN A 198 -4.66 -14.65 -22.32
N PRO A 199 -4.87 -15.61 -23.25
CA PRO A 199 -5.02 -15.32 -24.66
C PRO A 199 -6.35 -14.64 -25.02
N ASN A 200 -7.38 -14.72 -24.16
CA ASN A 200 -8.70 -14.13 -24.40
C ASN A 200 -8.77 -12.62 -24.12
N LEU A 201 -7.74 -12.03 -23.50
CA LEU A 201 -7.59 -10.58 -23.31
C LEU A 201 -6.80 -9.92 -24.47
N LYS A 202 -6.69 -10.58 -25.63
CA LYS A 202 -6.02 -10.04 -26.82
C LYS A 202 -6.92 -9.18 -27.72
N GLN A 203 -8.21 -9.06 -27.40
CA GLN A 203 -9.21 -8.49 -28.32
C GLN A 203 -10.07 -7.34 -27.74
N SER A 204 -9.73 -6.78 -26.57
CA SER A 204 -10.38 -5.56 -26.06
C SER A 204 -9.43 -4.38 -26.07
#